data_AF-A0A1T4L363-F1
#
_entry.id   AF-A0A1T4L363-F1
#
_cell.length_a   1.000
_cell.length_b   1.000
_cell.length_c   1.000
_cell.angle_alpha   90.00
_cell.angle_beta   90.00
_cell.angle_gamma   90.00
#
_symmetry.space_group_name_H-M   'P 1'
#
loop_
_entity.id
_entity.type
_entity.pdbx_description
1 polymer ?
#
loop_
_entity_poly.entity_id
_entity_poly.type
_entity_poly.pdbx_seq_one_letter_code
_entity_poly.pdbx_strand_id
1 'polypeptide(L)'
;MDYNNRLRKYNPLFMDEYTSEEYNVPNMIRIVDDAVRKGIDVCEGSIGWTSKEKGVEIFHIYDEALKLSKINFVPALIVDDIYLVDPLDRTTFISIESYYSNIQQSKIAELQNIAFCLGAKHYRVEMVEFSAEEYSGKHKFNSQLNVTNSDVDVSLSSSKSVVQKSLAVGNFSNSNEPIRPSLKWFSTDNNIKNLIEMRCSETNKHNILDITIELSNSSSANISKSMAANIKAVAGGFGIKSNFEENSDKDYNSKLLYYLEF
;
A
#
# COMPACT_ATOMS: atom_id res chain seq x y z
N MET A 1 -14.01 -6.45 -41.38
CA MET A 1 -14.51 -5.60 -40.27
C MET A 1 -14.23 -4.16 -40.69
N ASP A 2 -15.25 -3.29 -40.69
CA ASP A 2 -15.07 -1.87 -41.06
C ASP A 2 -14.08 -1.15 -40.11
N TYR A 3 -13.45 -0.07 -40.57
CA TYR A 3 -12.43 0.71 -39.85
C TYR A 3 -12.91 1.11 -38.45
N ASN A 4 -14.11 1.70 -38.34
CA ASN A 4 -14.65 2.15 -37.06
C ASN A 4 -14.89 1.00 -36.07
N ASN A 5 -15.30 -0.16 -36.58
CA ASN A 5 -15.48 -1.35 -35.75
C ASN A 5 -14.13 -1.87 -35.22
N ARG A 6 -13.07 -1.81 -36.02
CA ARG A 6 -11.72 -2.18 -35.58
C ARG A 6 -11.18 -1.17 -34.57
N LEU A 7 -11.38 0.13 -34.79
CA LEU A 7 -10.98 1.17 -33.84
C LEU A 7 -11.60 0.93 -32.45
N ARG A 8 -12.90 0.63 -32.41
CA ARG A 8 -13.59 0.26 -31.15
C ARG A 8 -13.10 -1.06 -30.54
N LYS A 9 -12.76 -2.05 -31.37
CA LYS A 9 -12.29 -3.36 -30.92
C LYS A 9 -10.89 -3.29 -30.30
N TYR A 10 -9.97 -2.61 -30.97
CA TYR A 10 -8.58 -2.51 -30.54
C TYR A 10 -8.39 -1.39 -29.52
N ASN A 11 -9.21 -0.35 -29.56
CA ASN A 11 -9.18 0.76 -28.62
C ASN A 11 -7.76 1.36 -28.43
N PRO A 12 -7.06 1.66 -29.54
CA PRO A 12 -5.71 2.22 -29.50
C PRO A 12 -5.73 3.56 -28.76
N LEU A 13 -4.66 3.86 -28.01
CA LEU A 13 -4.45 5.16 -27.38
C LEU A 13 -3.30 5.86 -28.08
N PHE A 14 -3.53 7.10 -28.53
CA PHE A 14 -2.50 7.90 -29.20
C PHE A 14 -1.88 8.94 -28.26
N MET A 15 -0.71 9.48 -28.63
CA MET A 15 0.04 10.41 -27.79
C MET A 15 -0.73 11.72 -27.52
N ASP A 16 -1.46 12.23 -28.51
CA ASP A 16 -2.27 13.45 -28.36
C ASP A 16 -3.40 13.25 -27.34
N GLU A 17 -4.01 12.06 -27.31
CA GLU A 17 -5.01 11.71 -26.31
C GLU A 17 -4.37 11.53 -24.93
N TYR A 18 -3.24 10.83 -24.85
CA TYR A 18 -2.53 10.58 -23.60
C TYR A 18 -2.00 11.85 -22.92
N THR A 19 -1.58 12.85 -23.70
CA THR A 19 -1.06 14.13 -23.19
C THR A 19 -2.14 15.18 -22.92
N SER A 20 -3.40 14.89 -23.27
CA SER A 20 -4.53 15.74 -22.96
C SER A 20 -4.73 15.87 -21.45
N GLU A 21 -5.04 17.08 -20.98
CA GLU A 21 -5.36 17.34 -19.56
C GLU A 21 -6.61 16.58 -19.08
N GLU A 22 -7.46 16.15 -20.02
CA GLU A 22 -8.68 15.39 -19.72
C GLU A 22 -8.41 13.88 -19.54
N TYR A 23 -7.25 13.39 -19.98
CA TYR A 23 -6.94 11.97 -19.93
C TYR A 23 -6.45 11.55 -18.55
N ASN A 24 -7.20 10.63 -17.94
CA ASN A 24 -6.83 10.02 -16.68
C ASN A 24 -6.16 8.68 -16.92
N VAL A 25 -4.86 8.60 -16.66
CA VAL A 25 -4.11 7.34 -16.73
C VAL A 25 -4.73 6.34 -15.74
N PRO A 26 -5.12 5.13 -16.19
CA PRO A 26 -5.63 4.08 -15.31
C PRO A 26 -4.66 3.75 -14.19
N ASN A 27 -5.20 3.32 -13.05
CA ASN A 27 -4.39 2.95 -11.87
C ASN A 27 -3.55 1.69 -12.08
N MET A 28 -3.80 0.95 -13.16
CA MET A 28 -3.06 -0.26 -13.51
C MET A 28 -2.52 -0.15 -14.93
N ILE A 29 -1.21 -0.40 -15.06
CA ILE A 29 -0.50 -0.41 -16.32
C ILE A 29 0.07 -1.81 -16.55
N ARG A 30 -0.02 -2.29 -17.79
CA ARG A 30 0.70 -3.46 -18.25
C ARG A 30 1.71 -3.04 -19.31
N ILE A 31 2.95 -3.49 -19.15
CA ILE A 31 3.99 -3.26 -20.15
C ILE A 31 3.92 -4.37 -21.18
N VAL A 32 3.91 -4.01 -22.45
CA VAL A 32 3.80 -4.97 -23.55
C VAL A 32 4.82 -4.67 -24.63
N ASP A 33 5.26 -5.73 -25.30
CA ASP A 33 6.06 -5.64 -26.52
C ASP A 33 5.22 -5.02 -27.67
N ASP A 34 5.82 -4.13 -28.46
CA ASP A 34 5.18 -3.46 -29.61
C ASP A 34 4.69 -4.47 -30.67
N ALA A 35 5.34 -5.63 -30.76
CA ALA A 35 5.00 -6.69 -31.71
C ALA A 35 3.58 -7.23 -31.51
N VAL A 36 2.98 -7.11 -30.32
CA VAL A 36 1.65 -7.67 -30.00
C VAL A 36 0.55 -7.17 -30.95
N ARG A 37 0.70 -5.98 -31.53
CA ARG A 37 -0.29 -5.41 -32.46
C ARG A 37 0.31 -4.85 -33.75
N LYS A 38 1.53 -5.28 -34.08
CA LYS A 38 2.21 -4.90 -35.30
C LYS A 38 1.41 -5.34 -36.53
N GLY A 39 1.31 -4.45 -37.53
CA GLY A 39 0.56 -4.70 -38.77
C GLY A 39 -0.95 -4.51 -38.66
N ILE A 40 -1.46 -4.03 -37.52
CA ILE A 40 -2.84 -3.59 -37.39
C ILE A 40 -2.90 -2.09 -37.70
N ASP A 41 -3.46 -1.75 -38.86
CA ASP A 41 -3.54 -0.38 -39.38
C ASP A 41 -4.11 0.65 -38.38
N VAL A 42 -5.18 0.30 -37.66
CA VAL A 42 -5.78 1.21 -36.67
C VAL A 42 -4.90 1.45 -35.43
N CYS A 43 -3.87 0.64 -35.20
CA CYS A 43 -2.93 0.79 -34.08
C CYS A 43 -1.63 1.48 -34.50
N GLU A 44 -1.46 1.81 -35.79
CA GLU A 44 -0.23 2.42 -36.27
C GLU A 44 -0.02 3.80 -35.62
N GLY A 45 1.11 3.99 -34.95
CA GLY A 45 1.44 5.21 -34.21
C GLY A 45 0.78 5.34 -32.83
N SER A 46 0.06 4.32 -32.36
CA SER A 46 -0.48 4.31 -30.99
C SER A 46 0.63 4.03 -29.97
N ILE A 47 0.47 4.56 -28.76
CA ILE A 47 1.38 4.30 -27.64
C ILE A 47 0.97 3.05 -26.84
N GLY A 48 -0.19 2.49 -27.16
CA GLY A 48 -0.78 1.39 -26.43
C GLY A 48 -2.28 1.24 -26.70
N TRP A 49 -2.99 0.63 -25.77
CA TRP A 49 -4.45 0.56 -25.76
C TRP A 49 -5.00 0.44 -24.34
N THR A 50 -6.27 0.80 -24.15
CA THR A 50 -6.98 0.54 -22.88
C THR A 50 -7.90 -0.67 -22.99
N SER A 51 -7.99 -1.47 -21.93
CA SER A 51 -8.98 -2.55 -21.82
C SER A 51 -9.56 -2.61 -20.42
N LYS A 52 -10.62 -3.41 -20.25
CA LYS A 52 -11.27 -3.64 -18.96
C LYS A 52 -11.39 -5.13 -18.69
N GLU A 53 -10.58 -5.62 -17.77
CA GLU A 53 -10.55 -7.03 -17.39
C GLU A 53 -11.01 -7.18 -15.95
N LYS A 54 -11.99 -8.05 -15.70
CA LYS A 54 -12.53 -8.31 -14.34
C LYS A 54 -12.91 -7.03 -13.57
N GLY A 55 -13.39 -6.01 -14.29
CA GLY A 55 -13.78 -4.72 -13.71
C GLY A 55 -12.63 -3.74 -13.46
N VAL A 56 -11.38 -4.12 -13.74
CA VAL A 56 -10.19 -3.26 -13.64
C VAL A 56 -9.86 -2.68 -15.01
N GLU A 57 -9.72 -1.37 -15.08
CA GLU A 57 -9.22 -0.68 -16.27
C GLU A 57 -7.70 -0.77 -16.33
N ILE A 58 -7.20 -1.14 -17.51
CA ILE A 58 -5.78 -1.42 -17.74
C ILE A 58 -5.33 -0.59 -18.91
N PHE A 59 -4.25 0.15 -18.72
CA PHE A 59 -3.52 0.73 -19.84
C PHE A 59 -2.36 -0.19 -20.23
N HIS A 60 -2.44 -0.76 -21.43
CA HIS A 60 -1.38 -1.56 -22.02
C HIS A 60 -0.49 -0.63 -22.83
N ILE A 61 0.73 -0.39 -22.36
CA ILE A 61 1.67 0.55 -22.98
C ILE A 61 2.81 -0.21 -23.65
N TYR A 62 3.15 0.19 -24.87
CA TYR A 62 4.32 -0.34 -25.55
C TYR A 62 5.60 0.14 -24.86
N ASP A 63 6.55 -0.76 -24.68
CA ASP A 63 7.83 -0.46 -24.06
C ASP A 63 8.59 0.68 -24.76
N GLU A 64 8.55 0.74 -26.10
CA GLU A 64 9.15 1.82 -26.87
C GLU A 64 8.54 3.20 -26.57
N ALA A 65 7.24 3.24 -26.27
CA ALA A 65 6.50 4.48 -25.97
C ALA A 65 6.76 5.01 -24.56
N LEU A 66 7.33 4.19 -23.66
CA LEU A 66 7.64 4.62 -22.29
C LEU A 66 8.68 5.72 -22.22
N LYS A 67 9.58 5.80 -23.20
CA LYS A 67 10.58 6.89 -23.30
C LYS A 67 9.92 8.28 -23.40
N LEU A 68 8.67 8.31 -23.83
CA LEU A 68 7.87 9.53 -24.01
C LEU A 68 6.92 9.76 -22.82
N SER A 69 6.76 8.77 -21.94
CA SER A 69 5.93 8.86 -20.74
C SER A 69 6.68 9.54 -19.59
N LYS A 70 5.99 10.34 -18.78
CA LYS A 70 6.52 10.93 -17.53
C LYS A 70 6.32 10.02 -16.32
N ILE A 71 6.30 8.70 -16.55
CA ILE A 71 5.92 7.71 -15.54
C ILE A 71 7.17 6.94 -15.09
N ASN A 72 7.28 6.73 -13.78
CA ASN A 72 8.35 5.99 -13.13
C ASN A 72 7.87 4.60 -12.71
N PHE A 73 8.78 3.62 -12.70
CA PHE A 73 8.48 2.24 -12.31
C PHE A 73 9.36 1.79 -11.14
N VAL A 74 8.75 1.10 -10.18
CA VAL A 74 9.43 0.53 -9.01
C VAL A 74 9.08 -0.96 -8.85
N PRO A 75 10.05 -1.89 -8.88
CA PRO A 75 11.42 -1.70 -9.35
C PRO A 75 11.47 -1.32 -10.85
N ALA A 76 12.67 -1.26 -11.42
CA ALA A 76 12.85 -0.99 -12.84
C ALA A 76 11.93 -1.88 -13.71
N LEU A 77 11.49 -1.29 -14.82
CA LEU A 77 10.54 -1.87 -15.76
C LEU A 77 10.91 -3.29 -16.22
N ILE A 78 9.90 -4.16 -16.27
CA ILE A 78 9.93 -5.50 -16.83
C ILE A 78 8.82 -5.60 -17.87
N VAL A 79 9.17 -6.02 -19.09
CA VAL A 79 8.20 -6.28 -20.17
C VAL A 79 7.32 -7.47 -19.78
N ASP A 80 6.04 -7.40 -20.13
CA ASP A 80 5.01 -8.39 -19.77
C ASP A 80 4.68 -8.47 -18.27
N ASP A 81 5.01 -7.45 -17.48
CA ASP A 81 4.58 -7.32 -16.09
C ASP A 81 3.49 -6.25 -15.90
N ILE A 82 2.84 -6.27 -14.73
CA ILE A 82 1.78 -5.36 -14.31
C ILE A 82 2.24 -4.51 -13.15
N TYR A 83 1.91 -3.22 -13.23
CA TYR A 83 2.20 -2.23 -12.22
C TYR A 83 0.93 -1.49 -11.78
N LEU A 84 0.88 -1.11 -10.52
CA LEU A 84 -0.18 -0.30 -9.92
C LEU A 84 0.37 1.05 -9.51
N VAL A 85 -0.44 2.09 -9.68
CA VAL A 85 -0.08 3.45 -9.26
C VAL A 85 0.26 3.50 -7.77
N ASP A 86 1.30 4.24 -7.41
CA ASP A 86 1.64 4.53 -6.02
C ASP A 86 0.53 5.41 -5.40
N PRO A 87 -0.02 5.04 -4.24
CA PRO A 87 -1.09 5.80 -3.58
C PRO A 87 -0.68 7.23 -3.16
N LEU A 88 0.63 7.51 -3.04
CA LEU A 88 1.17 8.83 -2.66
C LEU A 88 1.73 9.62 -3.85
N ASP A 89 2.01 8.97 -4.98
CA ASP A 89 2.56 9.60 -6.18
C ASP A 89 1.99 8.98 -7.47
N ARG A 90 1.07 9.70 -8.11
CA ARG A 90 0.43 9.23 -9.35
C ARG A 90 1.38 9.10 -10.55
N THR A 91 2.61 9.61 -10.45
CA THR A 91 3.62 9.47 -11.50
C THR A 91 4.46 8.20 -11.33
N THR A 92 4.32 7.49 -10.21
CA THR A 92 5.08 6.28 -9.91
C THR A 92 4.17 5.06 -9.92
N PHE A 93 4.63 3.97 -10.52
CA PHE A 93 3.92 2.71 -10.64
C PHE A 93 4.77 1.57 -10.06
N ILE A 94 4.19 0.81 -9.14
CA ILE A 94 4.85 -0.23 -8.38
C ILE A 94 4.40 -1.60 -8.91
N SER A 95 5.35 -2.50 -9.19
CA SER A 95 5.04 -3.85 -9.68
C SER A 95 4.13 -4.56 -8.67
N ILE A 96 3.11 -5.28 -9.17
CA ILE A 96 2.19 -6.02 -8.30
C ILE A 96 2.90 -7.07 -7.45
N GLU A 97 4.04 -7.58 -7.88
CA GLU A 97 4.83 -8.56 -7.11
C GLU A 97 5.42 -7.93 -5.83
N SER A 98 5.83 -6.67 -5.91
CA SER A 98 6.53 -5.95 -4.84
C SER A 98 5.71 -4.82 -4.22
N TYR A 99 4.43 -4.70 -4.58
CA TYR A 99 3.57 -3.58 -4.17
C TYR A 99 3.51 -3.40 -2.65
N TYR A 100 3.13 -4.45 -1.93
CA TYR A 100 2.99 -4.40 -0.47
C TYR A 100 4.33 -4.24 0.25
N SER A 101 5.40 -4.88 -0.24
CA SER A 101 6.73 -4.75 0.37
C SER A 101 7.32 -3.36 0.18
N ASN A 102 7.16 -2.74 -1.00
CA ASN A 102 7.56 -1.35 -1.23
C ASN A 102 6.82 -0.37 -0.32
N ILE A 103 5.49 -0.51 -0.21
CA ILE A 103 4.69 0.34 0.67
C ILE A 103 5.10 0.14 2.14
N GLN A 104 5.29 -1.10 2.58
CA GLN A 104 5.74 -1.41 3.92
C GLN A 104 7.11 -0.77 4.22
N GLN A 105 8.06 -0.87 3.30
CA GLN A 105 9.38 -0.24 3.44
C GLN A 105 9.28 1.28 3.52
N SER A 106 8.44 1.90 2.68
CA SER A 106 8.20 3.35 2.68
C SER A 106 7.59 3.84 4.01
N LYS A 107 6.64 3.09 4.58
CA LYS A 107 6.08 3.34 5.92
C LYS A 107 7.14 3.24 7.03
N ILE A 108 7.95 2.18 7.01
CA ILE A 108 9.02 1.98 7.99
C ILE A 108 10.03 3.14 7.91
N ALA A 109 10.38 3.57 6.70
CA ALA A 109 11.29 4.70 6.49
C ALA A 109 10.72 6.01 7.04
N GLU A 110 9.42 6.26 6.87
CA GLU A 110 8.76 7.42 7.48
C GLU A 110 8.76 7.34 9.02
N LEU A 111 8.47 6.16 9.60
CA LEU A 111 8.55 5.97 11.06
C LEU A 111 9.97 6.18 11.58
N GLN A 112 10.99 5.64 10.92
CA GLN A 112 12.39 5.90 11.27
C GLN A 112 12.72 7.40 11.24
N ASN A 113 12.25 8.12 10.21
CA ASN A 113 12.46 9.56 10.11
C ASN A 113 11.73 10.32 11.23
N ILE A 114 10.52 9.91 11.60
CA ILE A 114 9.80 10.46 12.75
C ILE A 114 10.61 10.23 14.03
N ALA A 115 11.12 9.02 14.29
CA ALA A 115 11.95 8.71 15.46
C ALA A 115 13.15 9.66 15.55
N PHE A 116 13.88 9.78 14.45
CA PHE A 116 15.04 10.64 14.34
C PHE A 116 14.69 12.11 14.60
N CYS A 117 13.66 12.63 13.93
CA CYS A 117 13.24 14.02 14.06
C CYS A 117 12.80 14.34 15.51
N LEU A 118 12.11 13.44 16.19
CA LEU A 118 11.64 13.66 17.56
C LEU A 118 12.73 13.46 18.64
N GLY A 119 13.95 13.16 18.23
CA GLY A 119 15.10 13.01 19.13
C GLY A 119 15.05 11.70 19.93
N ALA A 120 14.51 10.62 19.37
CA ALA A 120 14.58 9.31 20.01
C ALA A 120 16.02 8.80 20.07
N LYS A 121 16.38 8.10 21.15
CA LYS A 121 17.62 7.32 21.27
C LYS A 121 17.49 5.96 20.61
N HIS A 122 16.32 5.35 20.73
CA HIS A 122 16.03 4.04 20.19
C HIS A 122 14.63 4.00 19.58
N TYR A 123 14.48 3.25 18.49
CA TYR A 123 13.18 2.92 17.94
C TYR A 123 13.12 1.46 17.50
N ARG A 124 11.90 0.91 17.56
CA ARG A 124 11.58 -0.41 17.02
C ARG A 124 10.22 -0.39 16.36
N VAL A 125 10.10 -1.06 15.22
CA VAL A 125 8.84 -1.27 14.51
C VAL A 125 8.60 -2.76 14.40
N GLU A 126 7.42 -3.21 14.83
CA GLU A 126 7.00 -4.60 14.74
C GLU A 126 5.64 -4.70 14.04
N MET A 127 5.44 -5.79 13.32
CA MET A 127 4.16 -6.14 12.74
C MET A 127 3.55 -7.27 13.54
N VAL A 128 2.28 -7.11 13.87
CA VAL A 128 1.46 -8.12 14.54
C VAL A 128 0.37 -8.54 13.57
N GLU A 129 0.42 -9.79 13.11
CA GLU A 129 -0.61 -10.38 12.25
C GLU A 129 -1.62 -11.16 13.09
N PHE A 130 -2.90 -10.97 12.78
CA PHE A 130 -4.04 -11.61 13.41
C PHE A 130 -4.65 -12.66 12.47
N SER A 131 -5.20 -13.74 13.02
CA SER A 131 -5.99 -14.67 12.19
C SER A 131 -7.30 -14.00 11.73
N ALA A 132 -7.82 -14.40 10.57
CA ALA A 132 -8.98 -13.78 9.93
C ALA A 132 -10.26 -13.76 10.78
N GLU A 133 -10.34 -14.59 11.83
CA GLU A 133 -11.46 -14.69 12.77
C GLU A 133 -11.51 -13.52 13.76
N GLU A 134 -10.38 -12.86 14.03
CA GLU A 134 -10.29 -11.79 15.04
C GLU A 134 -10.68 -10.40 14.51
N TYR A 135 -10.58 -10.16 13.19
CA TYR A 135 -10.89 -8.85 12.59
C TYR A 135 -12.38 -8.63 12.30
N SER A 136 -13.20 -9.70 12.36
CA SER A 136 -14.66 -9.59 12.18
C SER A 136 -15.31 -9.08 13.47
N GLY A 137 -15.25 -7.76 13.66
CA GLY A 137 -15.96 -7.04 14.71
C GLY A 137 -17.48 -7.19 14.60
N LYS A 138 -18.01 -8.33 15.05
CA LYS A 138 -19.38 -8.48 15.56
C LYS A 138 -19.29 -9.12 16.93
N HIS A 139 -18.67 -8.42 17.88
CA HIS A 139 -18.99 -8.64 19.28
C HIS A 139 -20.43 -8.19 19.51
N LYS A 140 -21.39 -9.12 19.33
CA LYS A 140 -22.68 -9.02 20.00
C LYS A 140 -22.39 -9.16 21.50
N PHE A 141 -22.28 -8.02 22.16
CA PHE A 141 -22.33 -7.95 23.61
C PHE A 141 -23.76 -8.34 24.01
N ASN A 142 -24.04 -9.64 24.14
CA ASN A 142 -25.23 -10.09 24.84
C ASN A 142 -24.97 -9.83 26.33
N SER A 143 -25.33 -8.64 26.80
CA SER A 143 -25.46 -8.40 28.24
C SER A 143 -26.68 -9.17 28.74
N GLN A 144 -26.49 -10.43 29.08
CA GLN A 144 -27.34 -11.10 30.05
C GLN A 144 -26.50 -11.29 31.29
N LEU A 145 -26.51 -10.24 32.11
CA LEU A 145 -26.01 -10.25 33.48
C LEU A 145 -26.93 -11.18 34.29
N ASN A 146 -26.56 -12.45 34.39
CA ASN A 146 -27.00 -13.28 35.50
C ASN A 146 -25.87 -13.33 36.52
N VAL A 147 -26.07 -12.57 37.59
CA VAL A 147 -25.22 -12.57 38.77
C VAL A 147 -25.39 -13.91 39.48
N THR A 148 -24.34 -14.72 39.50
CA THR A 148 -24.12 -15.71 40.56
C THR A 148 -22.63 -15.81 40.85
N ASN A 149 -22.25 -15.43 42.06
CA ASN A 149 -20.90 -15.54 42.61
C ASN A 149 -20.42 -17.00 42.64
N SER A 150 -19.33 -17.29 41.95
CA SER A 150 -18.34 -18.29 42.38
C SER A 150 -17.06 -18.10 41.59
N ASP A 151 -15.94 -17.94 42.30
CA ASP A 151 -14.58 -17.91 41.76
C ASP A 151 -14.32 -19.14 40.90
N VAL A 152 -14.14 -18.91 39.60
CA VAL A 152 -13.57 -19.87 38.67
C VAL A 152 -12.53 -19.12 37.88
N ASP A 153 -11.27 -19.46 38.14
CA ASP A 153 -10.12 -19.02 37.39
C ASP A 153 -10.19 -19.67 35.99
N VAL A 154 -10.92 -19.02 35.07
CA VAL A 154 -11.00 -19.44 33.67
C VAL A 154 -9.73 -18.94 32.99
N SER A 155 -8.69 -19.77 33.04
CA SER A 155 -7.59 -19.72 32.07
C SER A 155 -8.19 -19.95 30.68
N LEU A 156 -8.51 -18.86 29.98
CA LEU A 156 -8.89 -18.87 28.58
C LEU A 156 -7.63 -19.05 27.72
N SER A 157 -7.05 -20.25 27.76
CA SER A 157 -6.02 -20.69 26.83
C SER A 157 -6.63 -20.97 25.45
N SER A 158 -7.07 -19.90 24.79
CA SER A 158 -7.19 -19.89 23.33
C SER A 158 -5.79 -19.68 22.78
N SER A 159 -5.15 -20.74 22.31
CA SER A 159 -3.88 -20.69 21.59
C SER A 159 -4.09 -19.95 20.26
N LYS A 160 -4.05 -18.63 20.32
CA LYS A 160 -4.20 -17.68 19.21
C LYS A 160 -2.83 -17.49 18.55
N SER A 161 -2.69 -17.85 17.28
CA SER A 161 -1.41 -17.68 16.58
C SER A 161 -1.22 -16.21 16.17
N VAL A 162 -0.75 -15.40 17.11
CA VAL A 162 -0.26 -14.06 16.82
C VAL A 162 1.15 -14.20 16.25
N VAL A 163 1.33 -13.81 14.99
CA VAL A 163 2.67 -13.75 14.39
C VAL A 163 3.22 -12.34 14.61
N GLN A 164 4.25 -12.22 15.43
CA GLN A 164 4.97 -10.98 15.66
C GLN A 164 6.27 -10.99 14.86
N LYS A 165 6.42 -10.01 13.97
CA LYS A 165 7.57 -9.86 13.07
C LYS A 165 8.26 -8.53 13.34
N SER A 166 9.53 -8.57 13.74
CA SER A 166 10.35 -7.36 13.80
C SER A 166 10.63 -6.86 12.38
N LEU A 167 10.31 -5.58 12.11
CA LEU A 167 10.48 -4.96 10.80
C LEU A 167 11.71 -4.05 10.74
N ALA A 168 11.94 -3.27 11.80
CA ALA A 168 13.10 -2.39 11.91
C ALA A 168 13.45 -2.09 13.36
N VAL A 169 14.73 -1.89 13.61
CA VAL A 169 15.28 -1.45 14.89
C VAL A 169 16.44 -0.50 14.60
N GLY A 170 16.55 0.59 15.34
CA GLY A 170 17.70 1.48 15.21
C GLY A 170 17.98 2.27 16.49
N ASN A 171 19.22 2.75 16.58
CA ASN A 171 19.70 3.59 17.65
C ASN A 171 20.26 4.88 17.05
N PHE A 172 20.04 6.00 17.73
CA PHE A 172 20.57 7.30 17.33
C PHE A 172 21.50 7.84 18.43
N SER A 173 22.46 8.65 18.01
CA SER A 173 23.23 9.50 18.92
C SER A 173 22.29 10.52 19.54
N ASN A 174 22.29 10.59 20.87
CA ASN A 174 21.35 11.34 21.68
C ASN A 174 21.18 12.79 21.19
N SER A 175 19.96 13.19 20.81
CA SER A 175 19.62 14.59 20.48
C SER A 175 18.32 14.95 21.21
N ASN A 176 18.41 15.87 22.16
CA ASN A 176 17.25 16.36 22.91
C ASN A 176 16.52 17.53 22.21
N GLU A 177 16.84 17.79 20.94
CA GLU A 177 16.24 18.86 20.15
C GLU A 177 15.26 18.27 19.12
N PRO A 178 13.99 18.08 19.49
CA PRO A 178 12.98 17.55 18.59
C PRO A 178 12.64 18.56 17.49
N ILE A 179 12.70 18.10 16.25
CA ILE A 179 12.27 18.81 15.03
C ILE A 179 10.96 18.18 14.57
N ARG A 180 10.02 18.99 14.11
CA ARG A 180 8.74 18.49 13.58
C ARG A 180 8.96 17.78 12.23
N PRO A 181 8.63 16.48 12.09
CA PRO A 181 8.76 15.77 10.82
C PRO A 181 7.63 16.11 9.84
N SER A 182 7.91 16.01 8.54
CA SER A 182 6.87 15.97 7.50
C SER A 182 6.24 14.57 7.41
N LEU A 183 4.92 14.50 7.37
CA LEU A 183 4.18 13.23 7.30
C LEU A 183 3.59 13.00 5.91
N LYS A 184 3.66 11.76 5.41
CA LYS A 184 2.97 11.30 4.20
C LYS A 184 1.98 10.19 4.55
N TRP A 185 2.48 9.00 4.89
CA TRP A 185 1.68 7.82 5.27
C TRP A 185 0.87 8.04 6.55
N PHE A 186 1.46 8.73 7.53
CA PHE A 186 0.82 8.94 8.83
C PHE A 186 0.23 10.35 8.98
N SER A 187 0.01 11.06 7.87
CA SER A 187 -0.51 12.43 7.84
C SER A 187 -1.91 12.58 8.43
N THR A 188 -2.69 11.51 8.51
CA THR A 188 -4.02 11.48 9.13
C THR A 188 -4.05 10.74 10.46
N ASP A 189 -2.92 10.18 10.91
CA ASP A 189 -2.86 9.39 12.14
C ASP A 189 -2.80 10.30 13.38
N ASN A 190 -3.82 10.22 14.24
CA ASN A 190 -3.92 11.08 15.42
C ASN A 190 -2.90 10.69 16.51
N ASN A 191 -2.49 9.42 16.61
CA ASN A 191 -1.50 9.01 17.60
C ASN A 191 -0.12 9.59 17.25
N ILE A 192 0.25 9.54 15.96
CA ILE A 192 1.48 10.17 15.47
C ILE A 192 1.44 11.68 15.64
N LYS A 193 0.31 12.34 15.30
CA LYS A 193 0.16 13.79 15.51
C LYS A 193 0.31 14.17 16.99
N ASN A 194 -0.35 13.44 17.88
CA ASN A 194 -0.27 13.69 19.33
C ASN A 194 1.16 13.49 19.84
N LEU A 195 1.86 12.45 19.39
CA LEU A 195 3.28 12.23 19.74
C LEU A 195 4.14 13.44 19.32
N ILE A 196 3.96 13.95 18.10
CA ILE A 196 4.68 15.12 17.60
C ILE A 196 4.37 16.34 18.46
N GLU A 197 3.10 16.60 18.80
CA GLU A 197 2.75 17.71 19.69
C GLU A 197 3.39 17.58 21.07
N MET A 198 3.39 16.39 21.66
CA MET A 198 3.99 16.16 22.99
C MET A 198 5.51 16.41 23.00
N ARG A 199 6.21 16.07 21.91
CA ARG A 199 7.67 16.26 21.81
C ARG A 199 8.06 17.66 21.36
N CYS A 200 7.33 18.27 20.43
CA CYS A 200 7.68 19.54 19.83
C CYS A 200 7.03 20.78 20.50
N SER A 201 6.10 20.61 21.45
CA SER A 201 5.48 21.75 22.14
C SER A 201 6.46 22.45 23.10
N GLU A 202 6.44 23.79 23.10
CA GLU A 202 7.23 24.64 24.01
C GLU A 202 6.87 24.44 25.49
N THR A 203 5.67 23.99 25.82
CA THR A 203 5.17 23.89 27.20
C THR A 203 5.42 22.54 27.88
N ASN A 204 5.65 21.47 27.11
CA ASN A 204 5.76 20.08 27.61
C ASN A 204 7.06 19.38 27.19
N LYS A 205 8.10 20.17 26.88
CA LYS A 205 9.43 19.71 26.53
C LYS A 205 9.90 18.62 27.52
N HIS A 206 10.06 17.39 26.99
CA HIS A 206 10.85 16.28 27.56
C HIS A 206 10.26 15.34 28.64
N ASN A 207 8.94 15.25 28.84
CA ASN A 207 8.38 14.32 29.86
C ASN A 207 8.12 12.87 29.41
N ILE A 208 8.36 12.53 28.15
CA ILE A 208 8.23 11.13 27.67
C ILE A 208 9.62 10.48 27.70
N LEU A 209 9.74 9.38 28.45
CA LEU A 209 10.92 8.51 28.45
C LEU A 209 10.80 7.45 27.36
N ASP A 210 9.66 6.76 27.34
CA ASP A 210 9.33 5.75 26.34
C ASP A 210 7.84 5.80 25.98
N ILE A 211 7.51 5.34 24.78
CA ILE A 211 6.13 5.22 24.32
C ILE A 211 6.01 4.09 23.30
N THR A 212 4.90 3.36 23.36
CA THR A 212 4.47 2.42 22.32
C THR A 212 3.21 2.93 21.67
N ILE A 213 3.21 3.02 20.35
CA ILE A 213 2.06 3.44 19.56
C ILE A 213 1.59 2.27 18.70
N GLU A 214 0.32 1.94 18.80
CA GLU A 214 -0.35 1.04 17.88
C GLU A 214 -0.84 1.83 16.66
N LEU A 215 -0.41 1.41 15.47
CA LEU A 215 -0.76 2.01 14.20
C LEU A 215 -1.52 1.00 13.35
N SER A 216 -2.60 1.45 12.71
CA SER A 216 -3.28 0.62 11.72
C SER A 216 -2.36 0.37 10.54
N ASN A 217 -2.13 -0.90 10.21
CA ASN A 217 -1.38 -1.21 9.00
C ASN A 217 -2.26 -1.05 7.75
N SER A 218 -3.58 -1.28 7.84
CA SER A 218 -4.55 -1.19 6.74
C SER A 218 -4.71 0.19 6.08
N SER A 219 -4.10 1.24 6.63
CA SER A 219 -3.97 2.56 5.99
C SER A 219 -3.18 2.53 4.67
N SER A 220 -2.48 1.42 4.34
CA SER A 220 -1.83 1.21 3.04
C SER A 220 -2.78 0.84 1.90
N ALA A 221 -3.99 0.38 2.22
CA ALA A 221 -4.87 -0.19 1.22
C ALA A 221 -5.90 0.85 0.75
N ASN A 222 -5.49 1.71 -0.18
CA ASN A 222 -6.43 2.29 -1.17
C ASN A 222 -7.07 1.21 -2.08
N ILE A 223 -6.86 -0.08 -1.76
CA ILE A 223 -7.27 -1.24 -2.53
C ILE A 223 -8.11 -2.14 -1.63
N SER A 224 -9.41 -2.19 -1.87
CA SER A 224 -10.30 -3.12 -1.16
C SER A 224 -9.93 -4.59 -1.41
N LYS A 225 -10.36 -5.49 -0.51
CA LYS A 225 -10.23 -6.95 -0.74
C LYS A 225 -10.81 -7.40 -2.09
N SER A 226 -11.95 -6.84 -2.49
CA SER A 226 -12.55 -7.12 -3.81
C SER A 226 -11.67 -6.65 -4.97
N MET A 227 -11.04 -5.47 -4.84
CA MET A 227 -10.12 -4.97 -5.84
C MET A 227 -8.84 -5.80 -5.89
N ALA A 228 -8.31 -6.26 -4.75
CA ALA A 228 -7.16 -7.15 -4.69
C ALA A 228 -7.43 -8.49 -5.38
N ALA A 229 -8.61 -9.09 -5.15
CA ALA A 229 -9.05 -10.30 -5.86
C ALA A 229 -9.15 -10.08 -7.37
N ASN A 230 -9.69 -8.93 -7.81
CA ASN A 230 -9.76 -8.58 -9.23
C ASN A 230 -8.35 -8.42 -9.83
N ILE A 231 -7.42 -7.73 -9.16
CA ILE A 231 -6.04 -7.56 -9.61
C ILE A 231 -5.34 -8.92 -9.78
N LYS A 232 -5.49 -9.82 -8.81
CA LYS A 232 -4.95 -11.19 -8.92
C LYS A 232 -5.56 -11.95 -10.10
N ALA A 233 -6.86 -11.85 -10.30
CA ALA A 233 -7.54 -12.50 -11.43
C ALA A 233 -7.07 -11.94 -12.78
N VAL A 234 -6.82 -10.62 -12.87
CA VAL A 234 -6.25 -9.99 -14.06
C VAL A 234 -4.83 -10.50 -14.32
N ALA A 235 -3.96 -10.50 -13.30
CA ALA A 235 -2.60 -11.01 -13.43
C ALA A 235 -2.58 -12.47 -13.92
N GLY A 236 -3.43 -13.33 -13.34
CA GLY A 236 -3.60 -14.71 -13.79
C GLY A 236 -4.10 -14.85 -15.23
N GLY A 237 -4.96 -13.93 -15.69
CA GLY A 237 -5.41 -13.87 -17.08
C GLY A 237 -4.30 -13.59 -18.09
N PHE A 238 -3.22 -12.94 -17.65
CA PHE A 238 -2.01 -12.68 -18.44
C PHE A 238 -0.86 -13.67 -18.16
N GLY A 239 -1.10 -14.71 -17.36
CA GLY A 239 -0.06 -15.69 -17.00
C GLY A 239 0.96 -15.19 -15.97
N ILE A 240 0.71 -14.05 -15.33
CA ILE A 240 1.58 -13.47 -14.31
C ILE A 240 1.18 -14.05 -12.95
N LYS A 241 2.13 -14.69 -12.27
CA LYS A 241 1.92 -15.21 -10.92
C LYS A 241 1.87 -14.04 -9.94
N SER A 242 0.88 -14.03 -9.06
CA SER A 242 0.66 -12.93 -8.14
C SER A 242 0.13 -13.43 -6.79
N ASN A 243 0.80 -13.03 -5.71
CA ASN A 243 0.35 -13.26 -4.33
C ASN A 243 -0.38 -12.02 -3.77
N PHE A 244 -0.96 -11.21 -4.65
CA PHE A 244 -1.45 -9.87 -4.31
C PHE A 244 -2.65 -9.89 -3.36
N GLU A 245 -3.56 -10.85 -3.54
CA GLU A 245 -4.71 -11.04 -2.66
C GLU A 245 -4.26 -11.51 -1.26
N GLU A 246 -3.34 -12.47 -1.21
CA GLU A 246 -2.79 -13.01 0.03
C GLU A 246 -2.05 -11.93 0.84
N ASN A 247 -1.26 -11.10 0.15
CA ASN A 247 -0.57 -9.98 0.78
C ASN A 247 -1.56 -8.89 1.23
N SER A 248 -2.63 -8.66 0.48
CA SER A 248 -3.72 -7.77 0.90
C SER A 248 -4.36 -8.24 2.21
N ASP A 249 -4.66 -9.53 2.31
CA ASP A 249 -5.26 -10.08 3.53
C ASP A 249 -4.34 -9.96 4.74
N LYS A 250 -3.04 -10.18 4.58
CA LYS A 250 -2.05 -9.95 5.64
C LYS A 250 -1.99 -8.48 6.04
N ASP A 251 -2.00 -7.57 5.07
CA ASP A 251 -1.97 -6.12 5.33
C ASP A 251 -3.22 -5.66 6.10
N TYR A 252 -4.40 -6.15 5.72
CA TYR A 252 -5.66 -5.89 6.41
C TYR A 252 -5.70 -6.45 7.83
N ASN A 253 -5.19 -7.66 8.01
CA ASN A 253 -5.22 -8.38 9.28
C ASN A 253 -3.95 -8.12 10.10
N SER A 254 -3.29 -6.97 9.94
CA SER A 254 -2.10 -6.63 10.72
C SER A 254 -2.15 -5.23 11.30
N LYS A 255 -1.32 -5.03 12.33
CA LYS A 255 -1.05 -3.74 12.95
C LYS A 255 0.46 -3.54 13.08
N LEU A 256 0.87 -2.29 13.12
CA LEU A 256 2.25 -1.93 13.44
C LEU A 256 2.32 -1.47 14.89
N LEU A 257 3.28 -2.02 15.65
CA LEU A 257 3.66 -1.52 16.96
C LEU A 257 4.94 -0.72 16.81
N TYR A 258 4.87 0.55 17.17
CA TYR A 258 5.97 1.50 17.04
C TYR A 258 6.44 1.94 18.42
N TYR A 259 7.64 1.52 18.76
CA TYR A 259 8.29 1.74 20.05
C TYR A 259 9.32 2.85 19.92
N LEU A 260 9.32 3.77 20.88
CA LEU A 260 10.28 4.87 20.97
C LEU A 260 10.81 5.01 22.39
N GLU A 261 12.10 5.29 22.50
CA GLU A 261 12.79 5.66 23.73
C GLU A 261 13.55 6.97 23.48
N PHE A 262 13.42 7.95 24.38
CA PHE A 262 14.00 9.30 24.26
C PHE A 262 15.11 9.56 25.26
#